data_AF-A0A7W4VRQ6-F1
#
_entry.id   AF-A0A7W4VRQ6-F1
#
_cell.length_a   1.000
_cell.length_b   1.000
_cell.length_c   1.000
_cell.angle_alpha   90.00
_cell.angle_beta   90.00
_cell.angle_gamma   90.00
#
_symmetry.space_group_name_H-M   'P 1'
#
loop_
_entity.id
_entity.type
_entity.pdbx_description
1 polymer ?
#
loop_
_entity_poly.entity_id
_entity_poly.type
_entity_poly.pdbx_seq_one_letter_code
_entity_poly.pdbx_strand_id
1 'polypeptide(L)'
;MMQRYSEPNELVIDDTSLLPQFLARDTSLHPDERGKTQSKSRFAQTAKKALVRSGLVALARRMPTSEECATILRYHSVSAGQNYCSPTIAVSPELFERQMSFLARNYIVFPLGELLARFARRELPKGSVAITFDDGYLDNATNALPILARYGLTATFFVTSDAVLGKGSFWVGWLYRAVATASDATLSRACQAMAGTARPGASRDACFAALAALVDNARGGVRQSYLSELERLFPAMPPLAAPSDFMMTVNDLREMHQAGMTIGAHTATHRVLAGIDRQVVQEELSRSKTDLETALETAVDHLAYPNGHVLKNVDETAISVAGEIGYVSAGTSRRGILTKTSSYLDLPRQGVNEMLGFEGFVFKLEETRFSRLLRG
;
A
#
# COMPACT_ATOMS: atom_id res chain seq x y z
N MET A 1 -0.16 56.15 40.93
CA MET A 1 0.73 55.59 39.88
C MET A 1 0.23 54.18 39.60
N MET A 2 -0.79 54.07 38.77
CA MET A 2 -1.50 52.84 38.39
C MET A 2 -1.57 52.91 36.87
N GLN A 3 -1.00 51.93 36.17
CA GLN A 3 -1.20 51.77 34.73
C GLN A 3 -1.61 50.35 34.41
N ARG A 4 -2.57 50.31 33.48
CA ARG A 4 -3.51 49.25 33.17
C ARG A 4 -2.91 48.25 32.19
N TYR A 5 -3.43 47.03 32.28
CA TYR A 5 -3.43 46.04 31.21
C TYR A 5 -4.08 46.60 29.93
N SER A 6 -3.44 46.38 28.78
CA SER A 6 -4.04 46.42 27.45
C SER A 6 -3.54 45.21 26.66
N GLU A 7 -4.48 44.59 25.94
CA GLU A 7 -4.46 43.29 25.28
C GLU A 7 -3.50 43.17 24.08
N PRO A 8 -3.12 41.95 23.66
CA PRO A 8 -2.52 41.72 22.35
C PRO A 8 -3.56 41.41 21.26
N ASN A 9 -3.33 42.04 20.11
CA ASN A 9 -4.07 41.98 18.84
C ASN A 9 -4.59 40.59 18.43
N GLU A 10 -5.86 40.55 18.03
CA GLU A 10 -6.47 39.53 17.18
C GLU A 10 -5.76 39.50 15.80
N LEU A 11 -5.22 38.33 15.46
CA LEU A 11 -4.93 37.95 14.08
C LEU A 11 -5.85 36.76 13.76
N VAL A 12 -7.06 37.10 13.31
CA VAL A 12 -8.00 36.18 12.68
C VAL A 12 -7.43 35.85 11.30
N ILE A 13 -6.85 34.65 11.16
CA ILE A 13 -6.61 34.05 9.85
C ILE A 13 -7.70 33.00 9.64
N ASP A 14 -8.77 33.44 8.98
CA ASP A 14 -9.75 32.61 8.34
C ASP A 14 -9.10 32.01 7.08
N ASP A 15 -8.64 30.77 7.17
CA ASP A 15 -8.20 30.00 6.01
C ASP A 15 -8.93 28.67 5.96
N THR A 16 -10.19 28.74 5.53
CA THR A 16 -11.05 27.60 5.22
C THR A 16 -10.76 27.01 3.82
N SER A 17 -9.57 27.22 3.24
CA SER A 17 -9.27 26.80 1.85
C SER A 17 -8.48 25.48 1.69
N LEU A 18 -8.14 24.75 2.75
CA LEU A 18 -7.42 23.46 2.64
C LEU A 18 -8.30 22.25 2.99
N LEU A 19 -9.33 22.03 2.16
CA LEU A 19 -10.03 20.75 2.08
C LEU A 19 -9.21 19.76 1.24
N PRO A 20 -8.93 18.53 1.72
CA PRO A 20 -8.30 17.50 0.89
C PRO A 20 -9.29 17.02 -0.19
N GLN A 21 -9.20 17.64 -1.36
CA GLN A 21 -9.63 17.04 -2.61
C GLN A 21 -8.76 15.79 -2.81
N PHE A 22 -9.24 14.60 -2.46
CA PHE A 22 -8.97 13.31 -3.13
C PHE A 22 -9.48 12.15 -2.27
N LEU A 23 -10.80 12.10 -2.14
CA LEU A 23 -11.63 10.88 -2.14
C LEU A 23 -12.99 11.12 -2.83
N ALA A 24 -13.24 12.34 -3.30
CA ALA A 24 -14.21 12.56 -4.36
C ALA A 24 -13.59 12.06 -5.67
N ARG A 25 -14.06 10.92 -6.18
CA ARG A 25 -14.52 10.99 -7.57
C ARG A 25 -15.54 12.12 -7.57
N ASP A 26 -15.11 13.25 -8.11
CA ASP A 26 -15.89 14.43 -8.47
C ASP A 26 -17.42 14.21 -8.34
N THR A 27 -17.96 14.40 -7.12
CA THR A 27 -19.41 14.37 -6.88
C THR A 27 -20.06 15.69 -7.29
N SER A 28 -19.26 16.66 -7.74
CA SER A 28 -19.69 17.91 -8.40
C SER A 28 -19.93 17.76 -9.90
N LEU A 29 -19.61 16.62 -10.52
CA LEU A 29 -20.01 16.38 -11.91
C LEU A 29 -21.52 16.22 -12.01
N HIS A 30 -22.14 17.05 -12.86
CA HIS A 30 -23.50 16.86 -13.34
C HIS A 30 -23.70 15.38 -13.75
N PRO A 31 -24.89 14.78 -13.57
CA PRO A 31 -25.15 13.36 -13.85
C PRO A 31 -24.65 12.89 -15.23
N ASP A 32 -24.66 13.80 -16.20
CA ASP A 32 -24.22 13.58 -17.58
C ASP A 32 -22.69 13.41 -17.73
N GLU A 33 -21.87 14.02 -16.87
CA GLU A 33 -20.41 13.90 -16.91
C GLU A 33 -19.89 12.66 -16.17
N ARG A 34 -20.63 12.17 -15.16
CA ARG A 34 -20.40 10.86 -14.52
C ARG A 34 -20.66 9.69 -15.47
N GLY A 35 -21.71 9.78 -16.28
CA GLY A 35 -22.00 8.80 -17.34
C GLY A 35 -20.89 8.75 -18.40
N LYS A 36 -20.36 9.91 -18.81
CA LYS A 36 -19.27 10.02 -19.80
C LYS A 36 -17.94 9.49 -19.28
N THR A 37 -17.57 9.76 -18.03
CA THR A 37 -16.33 9.23 -17.42
C THR A 37 -16.39 7.72 -17.16
N GLN A 38 -17.52 7.20 -16.66
CA GLN A 38 -17.70 5.75 -16.52
C GLN A 38 -17.69 5.03 -17.87
N SER A 39 -18.35 5.59 -18.88
CA SER A 39 -18.38 5.06 -20.26
C SER A 39 -16.98 5.02 -20.89
N LYS A 40 -16.20 6.11 -20.78
CA LYS A 40 -14.80 6.16 -21.23
C LYS A 40 -13.93 5.11 -20.53
N SER A 41 -14.10 4.91 -19.21
CA SER A 41 -13.33 3.91 -18.46
C SER A 41 -13.69 2.46 -18.87
N ARG A 42 -14.98 2.19 -19.13
CA ARG A 42 -15.46 0.89 -19.61
C ARG A 42 -14.93 0.60 -21.01
N PHE A 43 -14.98 1.58 -21.91
CA PHE A 43 -14.43 1.46 -23.25
C PHE A 43 -12.92 1.15 -23.21
N ALA A 44 -12.15 1.89 -22.41
CA ALA A 44 -10.71 1.64 -22.24
C ALA A 44 -10.43 0.23 -21.69
N GLN A 45 -11.24 -0.26 -20.74
CA GLN A 45 -11.08 -1.61 -20.20
C GLN A 45 -11.42 -2.70 -21.23
N THR A 46 -12.46 -2.50 -22.04
CA THR A 46 -12.83 -3.39 -23.14
C THR A 46 -11.74 -3.43 -24.22
N ALA A 47 -11.17 -2.28 -24.59
CA ALA A 47 -10.06 -2.19 -25.54
C ALA A 47 -8.81 -2.93 -25.03
N LYS A 48 -8.43 -2.75 -23.75
CA LYS A 48 -7.32 -3.49 -23.13
C LYS A 48 -7.54 -5.00 -23.19
N LYS A 49 -8.75 -5.47 -22.88
CA LYS A 49 -9.12 -6.89 -22.98
C LYS A 49 -8.97 -7.42 -24.41
N ALA A 50 -9.44 -6.66 -25.41
CA ALA A 50 -9.31 -7.04 -26.81
C ALA A 50 -7.84 -7.15 -27.24
N LEU A 51 -6.99 -6.18 -26.86
CA LEU A 51 -5.55 -6.18 -27.16
C LEU A 51 -4.80 -7.36 -26.54
N VAL A 52 -5.15 -7.74 -25.30
CA VAL A 52 -4.55 -8.91 -24.65
C VAL A 52 -5.00 -10.19 -25.32
N ARG A 53 -6.30 -10.33 -25.60
CA ARG A 53 -6.87 -11.54 -26.22
C ARG A 53 -6.48 -11.73 -27.68
N SER A 54 -6.19 -10.65 -28.41
CA SER A 54 -5.68 -10.73 -29.78
C SER A 54 -4.22 -11.17 -29.88
N GLY A 55 -3.50 -11.25 -28.75
CA GLY A 55 -2.08 -11.60 -28.73
C GLY A 55 -1.13 -10.43 -29.08
N LEU A 56 -1.65 -9.25 -29.42
CA LEU A 56 -0.82 -8.07 -29.71
C LEU A 56 0.07 -7.68 -28.53
N VAL A 57 -0.44 -7.79 -27.31
CA VAL A 57 0.33 -7.55 -26.08
C VAL A 57 1.42 -8.62 -25.88
N ALA A 58 1.17 -9.87 -26.29
CA ALA A 58 2.16 -10.93 -26.23
C ALA A 58 3.29 -10.74 -27.26
N LEU A 59 3.00 -10.16 -28.43
CA LEU A 59 4.02 -9.77 -29.40
C LEU A 59 4.94 -8.68 -28.83
N ALA A 60 4.39 -7.67 -28.13
CA ALA A 60 5.17 -6.63 -27.47
C ALA A 60 6.22 -7.18 -26.49
N ARG A 61 5.91 -8.29 -25.80
CA ARG A 61 6.86 -8.98 -24.91
C ARG A 61 8.09 -9.52 -25.63
N ARG A 62 7.94 -9.94 -26.89
CA ARG A 62 9.02 -10.53 -27.70
C ARG A 62 9.90 -9.49 -28.39
N MET A 63 9.47 -8.22 -28.40
CA MET A 63 10.21 -7.19 -29.13
C MET A 63 11.50 -6.79 -28.39
N PRO A 64 12.59 -6.49 -29.11
CA PRO A 64 13.81 -6.02 -28.49
C PRO A 64 13.56 -4.68 -27.79
N THR A 65 13.85 -4.61 -26.49
CA THR A 65 14.00 -3.36 -25.77
C THR A 65 15.49 -3.10 -25.54
N SER A 66 15.96 -1.89 -25.87
CA SER A 66 17.35 -1.47 -25.66
C SER A 66 17.67 -1.09 -24.22
N GLU A 67 16.65 -0.81 -23.40
CA GLU A 67 16.82 -0.47 -21.99
C GLU A 67 16.42 -1.63 -21.08
N GLU A 68 17.32 -1.96 -20.14
CA GLU A 68 17.00 -2.82 -19.01
C GLU A 68 15.94 -2.15 -18.14
N CYS A 69 14.92 -2.92 -17.79
CA CYS A 69 13.88 -2.49 -16.88
C CYS A 69 13.23 -3.70 -16.22
N ALA A 70 12.61 -3.45 -15.08
CA ALA A 70 11.89 -4.49 -14.35
C ALA A 70 10.56 -3.97 -13.81
N THR A 71 9.58 -4.85 -13.71
CA THR A 71 8.32 -4.54 -13.03
C THR A 71 8.37 -5.08 -11.61
N ILE A 72 8.09 -4.22 -10.63
CA ILE A 72 7.92 -4.63 -9.24
C ILE A 72 6.42 -4.59 -8.95
N LEU A 73 5.81 -5.76 -8.75
CA LEU A 73 4.38 -5.89 -8.47
C LEU A 73 4.13 -5.65 -6.98
N ARG A 74 3.01 -5.02 -6.66
CA ARG A 74 2.58 -4.78 -5.29
C ARG A 74 1.17 -5.31 -5.05
N TYR A 75 1.09 -6.31 -4.19
CA TYR A 75 -0.13 -6.91 -3.63
C TYR A 75 -0.27 -6.51 -2.15
N HIS A 76 -1.43 -6.76 -1.54
CA HIS A 76 -1.62 -6.64 -0.08
C HIS A 76 -2.27 -7.91 0.44
N SER A 77 -3.58 -8.08 0.25
CA SER A 77 -4.34 -9.25 0.71
C SER A 77 -4.64 -10.20 -0.46
N VAL A 78 -4.51 -11.51 -0.21
CA VAL A 78 -4.97 -12.58 -1.11
C VAL A 78 -6.18 -13.27 -0.48
N SER A 79 -7.36 -12.68 -0.63
CA SER A 79 -8.59 -13.17 0.00
C SER A 79 -9.84 -12.85 -0.84
N ALA A 80 -10.90 -13.64 -0.65
CA ALA A 80 -12.19 -13.47 -1.34
C ALA A 80 -13.16 -12.55 -0.56
N GLY A 81 -12.65 -11.44 -0.01
CA GLY A 81 -13.45 -10.48 0.74
C GLY A 81 -13.47 -10.80 2.23
N GLN A 82 -12.59 -10.12 2.96
CA GLN A 82 -12.50 -10.20 4.41
C GLN A 82 -12.95 -8.88 5.03
N ASN A 83 -13.54 -8.93 6.22
CA ASN A 83 -14.02 -7.73 6.90
C ASN A 83 -12.91 -6.86 7.51
N TYR A 84 -11.63 -7.14 7.25
CA TYR A 84 -10.48 -6.43 7.81
C TYR A 84 -9.54 -5.85 6.74
N CYS A 85 -9.89 -5.98 5.45
CA CYS A 85 -9.08 -5.47 4.36
C CYS A 85 -9.98 -4.85 3.29
N SER A 86 -9.59 -3.67 2.78
CA SER A 86 -10.34 -3.02 1.72
C SER A 86 -10.32 -3.86 0.43
N PRO A 87 -11.46 -4.07 -0.25
CA PRO A 87 -11.53 -4.72 -1.56
C PRO A 87 -10.67 -4.04 -2.63
N THR A 88 -10.27 -2.78 -2.42
CA THR A 88 -9.42 -2.04 -3.36
C THR A 88 -7.96 -2.46 -3.36
N ILE A 89 -7.52 -3.23 -2.35
CA ILE A 89 -6.16 -3.75 -2.20
C ILE A 89 -6.12 -5.29 -2.10
N ALA A 90 -7.28 -5.95 -2.11
CA ALA A 90 -7.39 -7.40 -2.11
C ALA A 90 -7.40 -7.97 -3.54
N VAL A 91 -6.94 -9.22 -3.67
CA VAL A 91 -7.12 -10.08 -4.85
C VAL A 91 -7.63 -11.44 -4.39
N SER A 92 -8.58 -12.02 -5.10
CA SER A 92 -9.05 -13.38 -4.82
C SER A 92 -7.94 -14.42 -5.01
N PRO A 93 -7.90 -15.52 -4.23
CA PRO A 93 -6.94 -16.60 -4.44
C PRO A 93 -6.95 -17.16 -5.87
N GLU A 94 -8.13 -17.25 -6.49
CA GLU A 94 -8.29 -17.75 -7.86
C GLU A 94 -7.67 -16.81 -8.90
N LEU A 95 -7.88 -15.50 -8.75
CA LEU A 95 -7.26 -14.53 -9.64
C LEU A 95 -5.74 -14.46 -9.41
N PHE A 96 -5.30 -14.52 -8.15
CA PHE A 96 -3.88 -14.53 -7.80
C PHE A 96 -3.18 -15.77 -8.38
N GLU A 97 -3.75 -16.96 -8.25
CA GLU A 97 -3.22 -18.19 -8.87
C GLU A 97 -3.10 -18.07 -10.39
N ARG A 98 -4.12 -17.52 -11.06
CA ARG A 98 -4.05 -17.28 -12.51
C ARG A 98 -2.92 -16.33 -12.87
N GLN A 99 -2.69 -15.29 -12.07
CA GLN A 99 -1.59 -14.34 -12.27
C GLN A 99 -0.22 -15.02 -12.04
N MET A 100 -0.07 -15.84 -10.99
CA MET A 100 1.18 -16.56 -10.70
C MET A 100 1.51 -17.59 -11.78
N SER A 101 0.52 -18.37 -12.20
CA SER A 101 0.65 -19.30 -13.33
C SER A 101 1.08 -18.59 -14.62
N PHE A 102 0.61 -17.37 -14.84
CA PHE A 102 1.01 -16.57 -15.99
C PHE A 102 2.46 -16.07 -15.86
N LEU A 103 2.85 -15.56 -14.69
CA LEU A 103 4.22 -15.12 -14.42
C LEU A 103 5.22 -16.26 -14.64
N ALA A 104 4.97 -17.42 -14.02
CA ALA A 104 5.85 -18.59 -14.11
C ALA A 104 6.09 -19.07 -15.56
N ARG A 105 5.12 -18.86 -16.47
CA ARG A 105 5.24 -19.26 -17.88
C ARG A 105 5.88 -18.21 -18.78
N ASN A 106 5.91 -16.95 -18.37
CA ASN A 106 6.16 -15.83 -19.30
C ASN A 106 7.21 -14.82 -18.82
N TYR A 107 7.61 -14.87 -17.56
CA TYR A 107 8.54 -13.94 -16.93
C TYR A 107 9.56 -14.70 -16.10
N ILE A 108 10.65 -14.00 -15.76
CA ILE A 108 11.65 -14.49 -14.83
C ILE A 108 11.41 -13.74 -13.52
N VAL A 109 10.98 -14.46 -12.49
CA VAL A 109 10.71 -13.88 -11.18
C VAL A 109 11.95 -14.00 -10.33
N PHE A 110 12.38 -12.89 -9.74
CA PHE A 110 13.52 -12.83 -8.81
C PHE A 110 13.06 -12.33 -7.44
N PRO A 111 13.72 -12.74 -6.35
CA PRO A 111 13.68 -12.00 -5.09
C PRO A 111 14.05 -10.53 -5.32
N LEU A 112 13.42 -9.60 -4.60
CA LEU A 112 13.62 -8.17 -4.85
C LEU A 112 15.10 -7.76 -4.78
N GLY A 113 15.83 -8.21 -3.76
CA GLY A 113 17.25 -7.91 -3.61
C GLY A 113 18.10 -8.43 -4.78
N GLU A 114 17.84 -9.65 -5.25
CA GLU A 114 18.56 -10.21 -6.41
C GLU A 114 18.23 -9.46 -7.70
N LEU A 115 16.95 -9.11 -7.91
CA LEU A 115 16.52 -8.30 -9.04
C LEU A 115 17.30 -6.98 -9.09
N LEU A 116 17.39 -6.28 -7.95
CA LEU A 116 18.11 -5.02 -7.85
C LEU A 116 19.61 -5.21 -8.06
N ALA A 117 20.22 -6.24 -7.47
CA ALA A 117 21.64 -6.53 -7.64
C ALA A 117 22.02 -6.86 -9.10
N ARG A 118 21.16 -7.58 -9.83
CA ARG A 118 21.34 -7.83 -11.28
C ARG A 118 21.14 -6.57 -12.10
N PHE A 119 20.15 -5.75 -11.74
CA PHE A 119 19.90 -4.47 -12.39
C PHE A 119 21.10 -3.52 -12.25
N ALA A 120 21.69 -3.41 -11.05
CA ALA A 120 22.89 -2.62 -10.81
C ALA A 120 24.08 -3.04 -11.68
N ARG A 121 24.23 -4.36 -11.90
CA ARG A 121 25.32 -4.95 -12.71
C ARG A 121 25.06 -4.97 -14.22
N ARG A 122 23.88 -4.53 -14.67
CA ARG A 122 23.45 -4.61 -16.07
C ARG A 122 23.40 -6.04 -16.61
N GLU A 123 22.95 -6.94 -15.74
CA GLU A 123 22.81 -8.38 -15.99
C GLU A 123 21.34 -8.81 -15.89
N LEU A 124 20.39 -7.87 -15.97
CA LEU A 124 18.98 -8.19 -15.70
C LEU A 124 18.32 -8.78 -16.96
N PRO A 125 17.87 -10.04 -16.92
CA PRO A 125 17.22 -10.65 -18.08
C PRO A 125 15.95 -9.90 -18.49
N LYS A 126 15.62 -9.95 -19.78
CA LYS A 126 14.34 -9.43 -20.28
C LYS A 126 13.18 -10.18 -19.63
N GLY A 127 12.14 -9.44 -19.25
CA GLY A 127 10.98 -10.03 -18.59
C GLY A 127 11.21 -10.33 -17.10
N SER A 128 12.17 -9.65 -16.46
CA SER A 128 12.36 -9.77 -15.02
C SER A 128 11.26 -9.05 -14.23
N VAL A 129 10.74 -9.72 -13.20
CA VAL A 129 9.68 -9.25 -12.31
C VAL A 129 10.02 -9.56 -10.87
N ALA A 130 9.70 -8.66 -9.94
CA ALA A 130 9.64 -8.96 -8.51
C ALA A 130 8.20 -8.90 -8.01
N ILE A 131 7.84 -9.80 -7.11
CA ILE A 131 6.53 -9.83 -6.46
C ILE A 131 6.70 -9.31 -5.04
N THR A 132 5.90 -8.31 -4.66
CA THR A 132 5.93 -7.75 -3.30
C THR A 132 4.53 -7.68 -2.69
N PHE A 133 4.45 -7.82 -1.38
CA PHE A 133 3.26 -7.69 -0.56
C PHE A 133 3.49 -6.64 0.52
N ASP A 134 2.47 -5.86 0.84
CA ASP A 134 2.50 -4.89 1.95
C ASP A 134 1.60 -5.35 3.11
N ASP A 135 1.74 -4.68 4.24
CA ASP A 135 1.00 -4.81 5.51
C ASP A 135 1.34 -6.05 6.35
N GLY A 136 1.32 -7.25 5.75
CA GLY A 136 1.57 -8.51 6.45
C GLY A 136 0.31 -9.26 6.93
N TYR A 137 -0.77 -9.24 6.15
CA TYR A 137 -2.01 -9.97 6.44
C TYR A 137 -1.79 -11.48 6.54
N LEU A 138 -2.54 -12.16 7.40
CA LEU A 138 -2.48 -13.63 7.58
C LEU A 138 -2.74 -14.42 6.29
N ASP A 139 -3.52 -13.87 5.37
CA ASP A 139 -3.78 -14.48 4.06
C ASP A 139 -2.55 -14.55 3.14
N ASN A 140 -1.48 -13.82 3.47
CA ASN A 140 -0.20 -13.95 2.79
C ASN A 140 0.43 -15.33 3.09
N ALA A 141 0.35 -15.80 4.33
CA ALA A 141 0.82 -17.13 4.71
C ALA A 141 -0.19 -18.22 4.30
N THR A 142 -1.48 -18.01 4.54
CA THR A 142 -2.48 -19.08 4.35
C THR A 142 -2.93 -19.28 2.90
N ASN A 143 -2.91 -18.23 2.07
CA ASN A 143 -3.34 -18.31 0.66
C ASN A 143 -2.18 -18.04 -0.32
N ALA A 144 -1.44 -16.94 -0.15
CA ALA A 144 -0.43 -16.52 -1.14
C ALA A 144 0.78 -17.48 -1.18
N LEU A 145 1.32 -17.84 -0.02
CA LEU A 145 2.50 -18.70 0.09
C LEU A 145 2.30 -20.08 -0.59
N PRO A 146 1.22 -20.85 -0.35
CA PRO A 146 0.99 -22.11 -1.04
C PRO A 146 0.91 -21.99 -2.57
N ILE A 147 0.31 -20.89 -3.06
CA ILE A 147 0.21 -20.63 -4.51
C ILE A 147 1.58 -20.28 -5.08
N LEU A 148 2.37 -19.43 -4.42
CA LEU A 148 3.73 -19.11 -4.84
C LEU A 148 4.61 -20.37 -4.91
N ALA A 149 4.56 -21.22 -3.87
CA ALA A 149 5.30 -22.47 -3.80
C ALA A 149 4.94 -23.43 -4.95
N ARG A 150 3.66 -23.56 -5.29
CA ARG A 150 3.17 -24.39 -6.42
C ARG A 150 3.80 -24.03 -7.76
N TYR A 151 4.15 -22.76 -7.95
CA TYR A 151 4.75 -22.25 -9.18
C TYR A 151 6.25 -21.98 -9.08
N GLY A 152 6.89 -22.32 -7.95
CA GLY A 152 8.31 -22.07 -7.71
C GLY A 152 8.66 -20.57 -7.74
N LEU A 153 7.74 -19.71 -7.32
CA LEU A 153 7.92 -18.26 -7.33
C LEU A 153 8.32 -17.75 -5.95
N THR A 154 9.19 -16.74 -5.93
CA THR A 154 9.58 -16.02 -4.71
C THR A 154 8.89 -14.67 -4.62
N ALA A 155 8.69 -14.17 -3.40
CA ALA A 155 8.16 -12.84 -3.16
C ALA A 155 8.82 -12.18 -1.93
N THR A 156 8.69 -10.86 -1.84
CA THR A 156 9.07 -10.07 -0.67
C THR A 156 7.82 -9.59 0.08
N PHE A 157 7.72 -9.85 1.37
CA PHE A 157 6.61 -9.46 2.22
C PHE A 157 7.06 -8.34 3.16
N PHE A 158 6.58 -7.12 2.92
CA PHE A 158 6.80 -5.97 3.79
C PHE A 158 5.75 -5.97 4.89
N VAL A 159 6.19 -6.14 6.14
CA VAL A 159 5.30 -6.34 7.28
C VAL A 159 5.36 -5.18 8.27
N THR A 160 4.22 -4.77 8.80
CA THR A 160 4.17 -3.81 9.91
C THR A 160 4.55 -4.53 11.21
N SER A 161 5.73 -4.20 11.75
CA SER A 161 6.37 -5.03 12.78
C SER A 161 5.58 -5.12 14.07
N ASP A 162 4.99 -4.04 14.60
CA ASP A 162 4.21 -4.14 15.84
C ASP A 162 3.00 -5.08 15.71
N ALA A 163 2.38 -5.11 14.52
CA ALA A 163 1.22 -5.95 14.26
C ALA A 163 1.60 -7.44 14.24
N VAL A 164 2.65 -7.81 13.49
CA VAL A 164 3.07 -9.22 13.33
C VAL A 164 3.82 -9.79 14.54
N LEU A 165 4.37 -8.91 15.37
CA LEU A 165 4.99 -9.26 16.66
C LEU A 165 3.98 -9.29 17.82
N GLY A 166 2.71 -8.99 17.55
CA GLY A 166 1.65 -9.00 18.56
C GLY A 166 1.77 -7.89 19.61
N LYS A 167 2.47 -6.79 19.30
CA LYS A 167 2.60 -5.61 20.17
C LYS A 167 1.39 -4.67 20.09
N GLY A 168 0.51 -4.89 19.11
CA GLY A 168 -0.74 -4.18 18.93
C GLY A 168 -1.49 -4.63 17.67
N SER A 169 -2.67 -4.09 17.46
CA SER A 169 -3.46 -4.33 16.27
C SER A 169 -2.93 -3.53 15.08
N PHE A 170 -3.09 -4.09 13.88
CA PHE A 170 -2.92 -3.32 12.66
C PHE A 170 -4.10 -2.35 12.51
N TRP A 171 -3.87 -1.08 12.85
CA TRP A 171 -4.94 -0.08 13.03
C TRP A 171 -5.81 0.12 11.79
N VAL A 172 -5.25 -0.01 10.59
CA VAL A 172 -6.00 0.14 9.32
C VAL A 172 -7.02 -0.99 9.17
N GLY A 173 -6.58 -2.24 9.36
CA GLY A 173 -7.48 -3.40 9.29
C GLY A 173 -8.47 -3.44 10.44
N TRP A 174 -8.05 -2.99 11.63
CA TRP A 174 -8.92 -2.80 12.78
C TRP A 174 -10.04 -1.81 12.45
N LEU A 175 -9.70 -0.63 11.90
CA LEU A 175 -10.67 0.40 11.55
C LEU A 175 -11.59 -0.07 10.43
N TYR A 176 -11.05 -0.78 9.44
CA TYR A 176 -11.86 -1.35 8.36
C TYR A 176 -12.90 -2.33 8.94
N ARG A 177 -12.50 -3.21 9.85
CA ARG A 177 -13.41 -4.14 10.55
C ARG A 177 -14.42 -3.43 11.43
N ALA A 178 -13.99 -2.41 12.17
CA ALA A 178 -14.87 -1.60 12.99
C ALA A 178 -15.98 -0.96 12.15
N VAL A 179 -15.64 -0.34 11.01
CA VAL A 179 -16.60 0.28 10.09
C VAL A 179 -17.48 -0.75 9.39
N ALA A 180 -16.91 -1.89 8.97
CA ALA A 180 -17.63 -2.94 8.26
C ALA A 180 -18.71 -3.61 9.14
N THR A 181 -18.44 -3.76 10.43
CA THR A 181 -19.30 -4.49 11.38
C THR A 181 -20.17 -3.58 12.26
N ALA A 182 -19.88 -2.27 12.31
CA ALA A 182 -20.66 -1.32 13.09
C ALA A 182 -22.11 -1.19 12.61
N SER A 183 -23.01 -0.98 13.57
CA SER A 183 -24.36 -0.50 13.29
C SER A 183 -24.33 0.90 12.67
N ASP A 184 -25.33 1.23 11.86
CA ASP A 184 -25.41 2.54 11.19
C ASP A 184 -25.43 3.71 12.19
N ALA A 185 -26.04 3.50 13.36
CA ALA A 185 -26.03 4.49 14.45
C ALA A 185 -24.61 4.74 15.01
N THR A 186 -23.83 3.67 15.22
CA THR A 186 -22.44 3.78 15.69
C THR A 186 -21.58 4.48 14.66
N LEU A 187 -21.72 4.08 13.38
CA LEU A 187 -20.97 4.65 12.28
C LEU A 187 -21.30 6.13 12.08
N SER A 188 -22.58 6.50 12.11
CA SER A 188 -23.02 7.90 11.99
C SER A 188 -22.45 8.75 13.12
N ARG A 189 -22.50 8.27 14.37
CA ARG A 189 -21.89 8.95 15.52
C ARG A 189 -20.38 9.13 15.35
N ALA A 190 -19.66 8.11 14.89
CA ALA A 190 -18.22 8.19 14.70
C ALA A 190 -17.84 9.20 13.60
N CYS A 191 -18.50 9.14 12.44
CA CYS A 191 -18.25 10.07 11.33
C CYS A 191 -18.65 11.51 11.71
N GLN A 192 -19.70 11.70 12.51
CA GLN A 192 -20.06 13.03 13.05
C GLN A 192 -19.01 13.55 14.04
N ALA A 193 -18.62 12.73 15.02
CA ALA A 193 -17.72 13.13 16.10
C ALA A 193 -16.32 13.47 15.61
N MET A 194 -15.79 12.68 14.67
CA MET A 194 -14.41 12.83 14.23
C MET A 194 -14.23 13.61 12.92
N ALA A 195 -15.14 13.43 11.96
CA ALA A 195 -14.97 13.99 10.61
C ALA A 195 -15.89 15.18 10.33
N GLY A 196 -16.70 15.62 11.31
CA GLY A 196 -17.64 16.75 11.17
C GLY A 196 -18.69 16.57 10.06
N THR A 197 -18.78 15.37 9.49
CA THR A 197 -19.56 15.06 8.30
C THR A 197 -20.54 13.94 8.63
N ALA A 198 -21.59 14.29 9.37
CA ALA A 198 -22.80 13.48 9.34
C ALA A 198 -23.42 13.65 7.94
N ARG A 199 -23.02 12.82 6.97
CA ARG A 199 -23.74 12.73 5.70
C ARG A 199 -24.74 11.56 5.81
N PRO A 200 -26.04 11.82 5.92
CA PRO A 200 -27.05 10.78 5.71
C PRO A 200 -26.79 10.09 4.36
N GLY A 201 -26.54 8.78 4.37
CA GLY A 201 -26.30 7.99 3.16
C GLY A 201 -24.84 7.87 2.67
N ALA A 202 -23.84 8.28 3.45
CA ALA A 202 -22.44 7.96 3.12
C ALA A 202 -22.22 6.43 3.14
N SER A 203 -21.53 5.89 2.14
CA SER A 203 -21.16 4.46 2.14
C SER A 203 -20.16 4.17 3.27
N ARG A 204 -20.14 2.93 3.75
CA ARG A 204 -19.13 2.46 4.72
C ARG A 204 -17.71 2.77 4.24
N ASP A 205 -17.43 2.58 2.95
CA ASP A 205 -16.13 2.92 2.34
C ASP A 205 -15.79 4.41 2.50
N ALA A 206 -16.75 5.31 2.31
CA ALA A 206 -16.53 6.74 2.46
C ALA A 206 -16.25 7.12 3.93
N CYS A 207 -16.96 6.50 4.87
CA CYS A 207 -16.71 6.70 6.30
C CYS A 207 -15.34 6.14 6.73
N PHE A 208 -14.97 4.93 6.29
CA PHE A 208 -13.63 4.37 6.53
C PHE A 208 -12.56 5.34 6.01
N ALA A 209 -12.69 5.79 4.77
CA ALA A 209 -11.70 6.63 4.14
C ALA A 209 -11.57 8.01 4.83
N ALA A 210 -12.67 8.58 5.32
CA ALA A 210 -12.66 9.82 6.10
C ALA A 210 -11.96 9.65 7.46
N LEU A 211 -12.29 8.59 8.21
CA LEU A 211 -11.68 8.31 9.51
C LEU A 211 -10.20 7.95 9.39
N ALA A 212 -9.84 7.12 8.40
CA ALA A 212 -8.45 6.76 8.14
C ALA A 212 -7.61 7.98 7.77
N ALA A 213 -8.15 8.89 6.96
CA ALA A 213 -7.46 10.14 6.59
C ALA A 213 -7.17 11.04 7.81
N LEU A 214 -8.01 11.05 8.85
CA LEU A 214 -7.72 11.79 10.08
C LEU A 214 -6.50 11.22 10.80
N VAL A 215 -6.41 9.90 10.91
CA VAL A 215 -5.28 9.20 11.55
C VAL A 215 -3.99 9.36 10.74
N ASP A 216 -4.05 9.18 9.42
CA ASP A 216 -2.90 9.27 8.51
C ASP A 216 -2.32 10.69 8.44
N ASN A 217 -3.18 11.71 8.46
CA ASN A 217 -2.75 13.10 8.38
C ASN A 217 -2.43 13.71 9.76
N ALA A 218 -2.71 13.00 10.86
CA ALA A 218 -2.38 13.48 12.19
C ALA A 218 -0.86 13.57 12.40
N ARG A 219 -0.44 14.59 13.14
CA ARG A 219 0.96 14.89 13.46
C ARG A 219 1.15 14.96 14.99
N GLY A 220 2.38 14.69 15.44
CA GLY A 220 2.69 14.65 16.88
C GLY A 220 1.79 13.68 17.66
N GLY A 221 1.39 14.09 18.87
CA GLY A 221 0.52 13.32 19.77
C GLY A 221 -0.94 13.21 19.33
N VAL A 222 -1.40 14.03 18.37
CA VAL A 222 -2.80 14.04 17.90
C VAL A 222 -3.22 12.68 17.35
N ARG A 223 -2.29 11.96 16.69
CA ARG A 223 -2.56 10.63 16.14
C ARG A 223 -3.02 9.67 17.24
N GLN A 224 -2.36 9.69 18.40
CA GLN A 224 -2.72 8.80 19.50
C GLN A 224 -4.11 9.15 20.06
N SER A 225 -4.43 10.44 20.17
CA SER A 225 -5.76 10.89 20.58
C SER A 225 -6.86 10.40 19.63
N TYR A 226 -6.62 10.41 18.32
CA TYR A 226 -7.59 9.87 17.35
C TYR A 226 -7.73 8.35 17.45
N LEU A 227 -6.66 7.61 17.67
CA LEU A 227 -6.74 6.16 17.87
C LEU A 227 -7.52 5.81 19.15
N SER A 228 -7.26 6.50 20.26
CA SER A 228 -8.02 6.34 21.50
C SER A 228 -9.50 6.71 21.34
N GLU A 229 -9.80 7.75 20.58
CA GLU A 229 -11.18 8.14 20.30
C GLU A 229 -11.90 7.11 19.42
N LEU A 230 -11.22 6.51 18.45
CA LEU A 230 -11.77 5.39 17.66
C LEU A 230 -12.11 4.19 18.56
N GLU A 231 -11.23 3.79 19.48
CA GLU A 231 -11.54 2.72 20.44
C GLU A 231 -12.79 3.02 21.26
N ARG A 232 -12.94 4.27 21.73
CA ARG A 232 -14.12 4.71 22.48
C ARG A 232 -15.39 4.68 21.64
N LEU A 233 -15.30 5.04 20.35
CA LEU A 233 -16.45 5.11 19.43
C LEU A 233 -16.91 3.74 18.95
N PHE A 234 -16.02 2.75 18.90
CA PHE A 234 -16.28 1.37 18.48
C PHE A 234 -16.06 0.35 19.63
N PRO A 235 -16.85 0.38 20.71
CA PRO A 235 -16.62 -0.41 21.92
C PRO A 235 -16.79 -1.94 21.75
N ALA A 236 -17.34 -2.39 20.61
CA ALA A 236 -17.46 -3.81 20.30
C ALA A 236 -16.17 -4.41 19.72
N MET A 237 -15.22 -3.56 19.30
CA MET A 237 -13.92 -4.01 18.80
C MET A 237 -12.96 -4.28 19.96
N PRO A 238 -12.04 -5.25 19.82
CA PRO A 238 -10.94 -5.42 20.77
C PRO A 238 -10.10 -4.13 20.90
N PRO A 239 -9.42 -3.90 22.03
CA PRO A 239 -8.47 -2.79 22.15
C PRO A 239 -7.40 -2.83 21.06
N LEU A 240 -6.98 -1.67 20.55
CA LEU A 240 -5.89 -1.53 19.59
C LEU A 240 -4.55 -2.03 20.15
N ALA A 241 -4.39 -2.09 21.47
CA ALA A 241 -3.23 -2.71 22.10
C ALA A 241 -3.23 -4.25 22.02
N ALA A 242 -4.37 -4.87 21.73
CA ALA A 242 -4.47 -6.32 21.56
C ALA A 242 -4.02 -6.73 20.14
N PRO A 243 -3.40 -7.92 19.97
CA PRO A 243 -3.03 -8.42 18.66
C PRO A 243 -4.27 -8.68 17.78
N SER A 244 -4.10 -8.51 16.47
CA SER A 244 -5.14 -8.80 15.48
C SER A 244 -5.13 -10.26 15.04
N ASP A 245 -6.30 -10.88 14.85
CA ASP A 245 -6.46 -12.26 14.35
C ASP A 245 -6.28 -12.40 12.82
N PHE A 246 -5.99 -11.28 12.14
CA PHE A 246 -5.90 -11.18 10.68
C PHE A 246 -4.50 -10.80 10.17
N MET A 247 -3.51 -10.76 11.06
CA MET A 247 -2.10 -10.50 10.75
C MET A 247 -1.29 -11.78 10.93
N MET A 248 -0.24 -11.93 10.13
CA MET A 248 0.72 -13.02 10.34
C MET A 248 1.39 -12.91 11.71
N THR A 249 1.77 -14.04 12.27
CA THR A 249 2.59 -14.13 13.49
C THR A 249 4.07 -14.29 13.14
N VAL A 250 4.95 -14.15 14.12
CA VAL A 250 6.39 -14.47 13.97
C VAL A 250 6.63 -15.87 13.41
N ASN A 251 5.82 -16.86 13.81
CA ASN A 251 5.96 -18.22 13.32
C ASN A 251 5.63 -18.30 11.83
N ASP A 252 4.55 -17.65 11.39
CA ASP A 252 4.21 -17.57 9.96
C ASP A 252 5.35 -16.92 9.17
N LEU A 253 5.95 -15.82 9.69
CA LEU A 253 7.09 -15.17 9.03
C LEU A 253 8.32 -16.07 8.91
N ARG A 254 8.60 -16.89 9.94
CA ARG A 254 9.69 -17.88 9.91
C ARG A 254 9.42 -18.97 8.88
N GLU A 255 8.18 -19.46 8.80
CA GLU A 255 7.77 -20.44 7.78
C GLU A 255 7.89 -19.87 6.37
N MET A 256 7.45 -18.62 6.16
CA MET A 256 7.63 -17.92 4.89
C MET A 256 9.10 -17.80 4.51
N HIS A 257 9.96 -17.42 5.46
CA HIS A 257 11.38 -17.29 5.22
C HIS A 257 12.02 -18.63 4.84
N GLN A 258 11.70 -19.70 5.56
CA GLN A 258 12.15 -21.07 5.26
C GLN A 258 11.68 -21.54 3.88
N ALA A 259 10.52 -21.10 3.42
CA ALA A 259 10.00 -21.37 2.08
C ALA A 259 10.65 -20.51 0.97
N GLY A 260 11.68 -19.73 1.29
CA GLY A 260 12.43 -18.92 0.32
C GLY A 260 11.83 -17.53 0.05
N MET A 261 10.91 -17.06 0.90
CA MET A 261 10.39 -15.70 0.82
C MET A 261 11.31 -14.72 1.56
N THR A 262 11.35 -13.48 1.09
CA THR A 262 12.06 -12.40 1.79
C THR A 262 11.10 -11.64 2.69
N ILE A 263 11.50 -11.36 3.93
CA ILE A 263 10.75 -10.47 4.82
C ILE A 263 11.39 -9.09 4.80
N GLY A 264 10.57 -8.06 4.58
CA GLY A 264 10.96 -6.66 4.61
C GLY A 264 10.15 -5.89 5.66
N ALA A 265 10.55 -4.65 5.94
CA ALA A 265 9.85 -3.78 6.87
C ALA A 265 8.75 -2.96 6.20
N HIS A 266 7.67 -2.68 6.94
CA HIS A 266 6.62 -1.74 6.57
C HIS A 266 6.33 -0.73 7.70
N THR A 267 7.40 -0.21 8.31
CA THR A 267 7.42 0.60 9.55
C THR A 267 6.91 -0.15 10.79
N ALA A 268 7.09 0.45 11.97
CA ALA A 268 6.65 -0.15 13.23
C ALA A 268 5.13 -0.14 13.35
N THR A 269 4.50 1.01 13.12
CA THR A 269 3.08 1.22 13.43
C THR A 269 2.21 1.56 12.21
N HIS A 270 2.74 1.34 11.00
CA HIS A 270 2.12 1.73 9.73
C HIS A 270 1.82 3.23 9.69
N ARG A 271 2.85 4.04 9.94
CA ARG A 271 2.74 5.50 9.99
C ARG A 271 3.12 6.12 8.65
N VAL A 272 2.32 7.07 8.17
CA VAL A 272 2.72 7.95 7.07
C VAL A 272 3.88 8.84 7.53
N LEU A 273 5.00 8.77 6.82
CA LEU A 273 6.27 9.38 7.26
C LEU A 273 6.44 10.82 6.77
N ALA A 274 5.69 11.26 5.76
CA ALA A 274 5.80 12.63 5.28
C ALA A 274 5.33 13.67 6.31
N GLY A 275 6.18 14.68 6.56
CA GLY A 275 5.85 15.83 7.40
C GLY A 275 5.68 15.51 8.88
N ILE A 276 6.18 14.36 9.37
CA ILE A 276 6.36 14.11 10.80
C ILE A 276 7.82 14.42 11.20
N ASP A 277 8.06 14.55 12.50
CA ASP A 277 9.39 14.85 13.04
C ASP A 277 10.42 13.76 12.65
N ARG A 278 11.62 14.19 12.28
CA ARG A 278 12.72 13.30 11.85
C ARG A 278 13.04 12.24 12.90
N GLN A 279 13.03 12.58 14.19
CA GLN A 279 13.28 11.63 15.28
C GLN A 279 12.20 10.54 15.29
N VAL A 280 10.94 10.91 15.07
CA VAL A 280 9.83 9.96 14.98
C VAL A 280 9.96 9.05 13.75
N VAL A 281 10.39 9.59 12.60
CA VAL A 281 10.73 8.78 11.42
C VAL A 281 11.84 7.77 11.76
N GLN A 282 12.90 8.22 12.42
CA GLN A 282 14.03 7.37 12.81
C GLN A 282 13.59 6.27 13.76
N GLU A 283 12.79 6.59 14.77
CA GLU A 283 12.23 5.62 15.71
C GLU A 283 11.36 4.57 14.99
N GLU A 284 10.40 4.99 14.14
CA GLU A 284 9.54 4.08 13.38
C GLU A 284 10.31 3.11 12.50
N LEU A 285 11.34 3.60 11.81
CA LEU A 285 12.12 2.82 10.85
C LEU A 285 13.16 1.91 11.53
N SER A 286 13.86 2.42 12.54
CA SER A 286 14.93 1.68 13.25
C SER A 286 14.35 0.60 14.14
N ARG A 287 13.25 0.90 14.85
CA ARG A 287 12.51 -0.08 15.65
C ARG A 287 12.01 -1.21 14.77
N SER A 288 11.38 -0.89 13.64
CA SER A 288 10.87 -1.93 12.74
C SER A 288 11.96 -2.84 12.20
N LYS A 289 13.13 -2.30 11.84
CA LYS A 289 14.27 -3.10 11.38
C LYS A 289 14.77 -4.01 12.51
N THR A 290 15.12 -3.40 13.65
CA THR A 290 15.74 -4.09 14.79
C THR A 290 14.83 -5.19 15.35
N ASP A 291 13.54 -4.89 15.52
CA ASP A 291 12.57 -5.84 16.07
C ASP A 291 12.38 -7.06 15.14
N LEU A 292 12.30 -6.84 13.82
CA LEU A 292 12.17 -7.93 12.84
C LEU A 292 13.46 -8.74 12.72
N GLU A 293 14.63 -8.09 12.67
CA GLU A 293 15.93 -8.77 12.63
C GLU A 293 16.14 -9.64 13.87
N THR A 294 15.73 -9.15 15.04
CA THR A 294 15.78 -9.91 16.30
C THR A 294 14.83 -11.11 16.27
N ALA A 295 13.59 -10.91 15.81
CA ALA A 295 12.59 -11.98 15.80
C ALA A 295 12.89 -13.09 14.78
N LEU A 296 13.48 -12.72 13.65
CA LEU A 296 13.71 -13.62 12.50
C LEU A 296 15.16 -14.10 12.39
N GLU A 297 16.08 -13.53 13.17
CA GLU A 297 17.52 -13.83 13.15
C GLU A 297 18.13 -13.70 11.74
N THR A 298 17.62 -12.74 10.96
CA THR A 298 18.02 -12.48 9.57
C THR A 298 17.97 -10.99 9.28
N ALA A 299 18.77 -10.53 8.32
CA ALA A 299 18.82 -9.12 7.93
C ALA A 299 17.51 -8.66 7.28
N VAL A 300 17.08 -7.44 7.61
CA VAL A 300 15.89 -6.80 7.02
C VAL A 300 16.34 -5.61 6.18
N ASP A 301 16.70 -5.89 4.93
CA ASP A 301 17.35 -4.91 4.04
C ASP A 301 16.37 -4.07 3.22
N HIS A 302 15.11 -4.49 3.16
CA HIS A 302 14.13 -3.87 2.27
C HIS A 302 12.99 -3.26 3.08
N LEU A 303 12.57 -2.06 2.67
CA LEU A 303 11.46 -1.30 3.22
C LEU A 303 10.35 -1.16 2.16
N ALA A 304 9.11 -1.00 2.60
CA ALA A 304 8.10 -0.29 1.84
C ALA A 304 7.53 0.82 2.71
N TYR A 305 7.27 1.99 2.14
CA TYR A 305 6.68 3.09 2.91
C TYR A 305 5.15 2.97 2.93
N PRO A 306 4.51 3.09 4.12
CA PRO A 306 3.06 3.11 4.25
C PRO A 306 2.43 4.17 3.36
N ASN A 307 1.38 3.79 2.62
CA ASN A 307 0.69 4.65 1.67
C ASN A 307 1.62 5.35 0.64
N GLY A 308 2.82 4.82 0.36
CA GLY A 308 4.01 5.56 -0.09
C GLY A 308 3.94 6.41 -1.37
N HIS A 309 3.09 7.43 -1.46
CA HIS A 309 3.09 8.41 -2.54
C HIS A 309 4.12 9.51 -2.25
N VAL A 310 5.17 9.62 -3.06
CA VAL A 310 6.39 10.46 -2.87
C VAL A 310 6.15 11.99 -2.82
N LEU A 311 4.90 12.43 -2.98
CA LEU A 311 4.51 13.85 -2.84
C LEU A 311 3.45 14.08 -1.76
N LYS A 312 3.00 13.01 -1.11
CA LYS A 312 1.89 13.06 -0.14
C LYS A 312 2.26 12.38 1.17
N ASN A 313 2.95 11.25 1.09
CA ASN A 313 3.10 10.29 2.20
C ASN A 313 4.56 9.90 2.49
N VAL A 314 5.50 10.23 1.59
CA VAL A 314 6.95 10.07 1.79
C VAL A 314 7.63 11.35 1.33
N ASP A 315 8.60 11.86 2.10
CA ASP A 315 9.40 13.03 1.79
C ASP A 315 10.91 12.72 1.84
N GLU A 316 11.75 13.72 1.55
CA GLU A 316 13.21 13.58 1.55
C GLU A 316 13.77 13.16 2.92
N THR A 317 13.15 13.62 4.01
CA THR A 317 13.53 13.23 5.37
C THR A 317 13.38 11.72 5.56
N ALA A 318 12.23 11.16 5.19
CA ALA A 318 11.99 9.72 5.26
C ALA A 318 12.99 8.91 4.43
N ILE A 319 13.31 9.38 3.22
CA ILE A 319 14.27 8.72 2.33
C ILE A 319 15.70 8.77 2.90
N SER A 320 16.14 9.93 3.41
CA SER A 320 17.47 10.09 4.03
C SER A 320 17.62 9.19 5.26
N VAL A 321 16.63 9.20 6.16
CA VAL A 321 16.65 8.39 7.38
C VAL A 321 16.65 6.89 7.06
N ALA A 322 15.87 6.46 6.06
CA ALA A 322 15.89 5.06 5.62
C ALA A 322 17.28 4.61 5.15
N GLY A 323 18.00 5.46 4.42
CA GLY A 323 19.37 5.21 4.01
C GLY A 323 20.37 5.17 5.17
N GLU A 324 20.24 6.09 6.13
CA GLU A 324 21.10 6.15 7.33
C GLU A 324 20.94 4.94 8.25
N ILE A 325 19.72 4.40 8.36
CA ILE A 325 19.43 3.17 9.10
C ILE A 325 20.01 1.93 8.39
N GLY A 326 20.30 2.02 7.09
CA GLY A 326 20.90 0.94 6.32
C GLY A 326 19.88 0.07 5.57
N TYR A 327 18.68 0.59 5.26
CA TYR A 327 17.84 -0.07 4.25
C TYR A 327 18.53 0.04 2.88
N VAL A 328 18.64 -1.10 2.18
CA VAL A 328 19.23 -1.19 0.84
C VAL A 328 18.24 -0.75 -0.23
N SER A 329 16.94 -0.95 0.01
CA SER A 329 15.91 -0.45 -0.89
C SER A 329 14.59 -0.14 -0.19
N ALA A 330 13.79 0.72 -0.81
CA ALA A 330 12.48 1.09 -0.31
C ALA A 330 11.43 1.25 -1.42
N GLY A 331 10.32 0.52 -1.30
CA GLY A 331 9.19 0.54 -2.23
C GLY A 331 8.20 1.66 -1.96
N THR A 332 7.74 2.31 -3.04
CA THR A 332 6.70 3.35 -3.00
C THR A 332 5.42 2.89 -3.72
N SER A 333 4.38 3.71 -3.65
CA SER A 333 3.11 3.55 -4.38
C SER A 333 3.14 4.24 -5.76
N ARG A 334 4.29 4.80 -6.15
CA ARG A 334 4.47 5.47 -7.44
C ARG A 334 4.36 4.44 -8.55
N ARG A 335 3.37 4.62 -9.43
CA ARG A 335 3.19 3.75 -10.60
C ARG A 335 4.39 3.92 -11.54
N GLY A 336 4.95 2.81 -11.98
CA GLY A 336 6.08 2.82 -12.91
C GLY A 336 6.77 1.48 -12.98
N ILE A 337 7.94 1.48 -13.60
CA ILE A 337 8.85 0.35 -13.68
C ILE A 337 10.23 0.82 -13.21
N LEU A 338 11.06 -0.13 -12.78
CA LEU A 338 12.46 0.12 -12.47
C LEU A 338 13.20 0.48 -13.77
N THR A 339 13.90 1.61 -13.75
CA THR A 339 14.75 2.11 -14.84
C THR A 339 16.07 2.63 -14.28
N LYS A 340 17.03 2.94 -15.16
CA LYS A 340 18.35 3.49 -14.78
C LYS A 340 18.30 4.80 -13.99
N THR A 341 17.18 5.51 -14.02
CA THR A 341 16.96 6.78 -13.31
C THR A 341 16.21 6.59 -12.00
N SER A 342 15.89 5.35 -11.61
CA SER A 342 15.17 5.06 -10.38
C SER A 342 16.13 5.07 -9.18
N SER A 343 15.73 5.71 -8.09
CA SER A 343 16.39 5.58 -6.80
C SER A 343 15.99 4.27 -6.14
N TYR A 344 16.93 3.58 -5.47
CA TYR A 344 16.64 2.32 -4.79
C TYR A 344 15.84 2.55 -3.50
N LEU A 345 15.87 3.76 -2.95
CA LEU A 345 15.04 4.17 -1.80
C LEU A 345 13.73 4.84 -2.23
N ASP A 346 13.41 4.83 -3.53
CA ASP A 346 12.10 5.18 -4.10
C ASP A 346 11.82 4.27 -5.31
N LEU A 347 11.56 3.00 -5.04
CA LEU A 347 11.25 2.02 -6.07
C LEU A 347 9.78 2.15 -6.52
N PRO A 348 9.52 2.40 -7.81
CA PRO A 348 8.16 2.41 -8.32
C PRO A 348 7.59 0.99 -8.34
N ARG A 349 6.31 0.87 -7.96
CA ARG A 349 5.61 -0.42 -7.92
C ARG A 349 4.27 -0.37 -8.63
N GLN A 350 3.92 -1.49 -9.24
CA GLN A 350 2.68 -1.70 -9.96
C GLN A 350 1.66 -2.36 -9.03
N GLY A 351 0.73 -1.56 -8.50
CA GLY A 351 -0.35 -2.07 -7.65
C GLY A 351 -1.27 -3.03 -8.41
N VAL A 352 -1.56 -4.17 -7.80
CA VAL A 352 -2.49 -5.19 -8.30
C VAL A 352 -3.62 -5.38 -7.30
N ASN A 353 -4.84 -5.50 -7.81
CA ASN A 353 -6.05 -5.76 -7.03
C ASN A 353 -7.10 -6.46 -7.90
N GLU A 354 -8.19 -6.89 -7.28
CA GLU A 354 -9.29 -7.61 -7.93
C GLU A 354 -9.87 -6.84 -9.12
N MET A 355 -10.10 -5.53 -8.96
CA MET A 355 -10.69 -4.67 -10.00
C MET A 355 -9.84 -4.59 -11.28
N LEU A 356 -8.53 -4.80 -11.18
CA LEU A 356 -7.65 -4.83 -12.35
C LEU A 356 -8.01 -6.00 -13.27
N GLY A 357 -8.43 -7.13 -12.69
CA GLY A 357 -8.70 -8.37 -13.40
C GLY A 357 -7.46 -8.95 -14.11
N PHE A 358 -7.63 -10.11 -14.72
CA PHE A 358 -6.52 -10.83 -15.35
C PHE A 358 -5.97 -10.10 -16.58
N GLU A 359 -6.82 -9.66 -17.51
CA GLU A 359 -6.33 -8.96 -18.71
C GLU A 359 -5.71 -7.59 -18.37
N GLY A 360 -6.24 -6.88 -17.37
CA GLY A 360 -5.63 -5.64 -16.91
C GLY A 360 -4.25 -5.86 -16.29
N PHE A 361 -4.07 -6.97 -15.58
CA PHE A 361 -2.77 -7.40 -15.04
C PHE A 361 -1.76 -7.68 -16.16
N VAL A 362 -2.15 -8.48 -17.17
CA VAL A 362 -1.29 -8.77 -18.33
C VAL A 362 -0.91 -7.50 -19.07
N PHE A 363 -1.88 -6.60 -19.31
CA PHE A 363 -1.62 -5.33 -19.96
C PHE A 363 -0.65 -4.48 -19.14
N LYS A 364 -0.81 -4.40 -17.81
CA LYS A 364 0.04 -3.60 -16.93
C LYS A 364 1.51 -4.04 -16.97
N LEU A 365 1.79 -5.34 -17.04
CA LEU A 365 3.15 -5.87 -17.17
C LEU A 365 3.85 -5.44 -18.48
N GLU A 366 3.06 -5.17 -19.53
CA GLU A 366 3.57 -4.82 -20.85
C GLU A 366 3.34 -3.36 -21.23
N GLU A 367 2.65 -2.58 -20.38
CA GLU A 367 2.15 -1.24 -20.71
C GLU A 367 3.28 -0.32 -21.18
N THR A 368 4.45 -0.39 -20.54
CA THR A 368 5.60 0.42 -20.95
C THR A 368 6.17 -0.02 -22.29
N ARG A 369 6.25 -1.32 -22.58
CA ARG A 369 6.74 -1.83 -23.87
C ARG A 369 5.75 -1.51 -24.99
N PHE A 370 4.47 -1.74 -24.74
CA PHE A 370 3.39 -1.45 -25.66
C PHE A 370 3.27 0.05 -25.97
N SER A 371 3.38 0.91 -24.95
CA SER A 371 3.33 2.37 -25.15
C SER A 371 4.53 2.91 -25.93
N ARG A 372 5.68 2.25 -25.88
CA ARG A 372 6.85 2.61 -26.71
C ARG A 372 6.62 2.24 -28.17
N LEU A 373 5.98 1.10 -28.45
CA LEU A 373 5.64 0.69 -29.82
C LEU A 373 4.69 1.65 -30.51
N LEU A 374 3.70 2.19 -29.78
CA LEU A 374 2.76 3.15 -30.34
C LEU A 374 3.35 4.55 -30.56
N ARG A 375 4.49 4.87 -29.93
CA ARG A 375 5.22 6.12 -30.12
C ARG A 375 6.39 5.98 -31.10
N GLY A 376 6.51 4.81 -31.75
CA GLY A 376 7.53 4.49 -32.73
C GLY A 376 7.52 5.43 -33.93
#